data_AF-A0A7C5WWK3-F1
#
_entry.id   AF-A0A7C5WWK3-F1
#
_cell.length_a   1.000
_cell.length_b   1.000
_cell.length_c   1.000
_cell.angle_alpha   90.00
_cell.angle_beta   90.00
_cell.angle_gamma   90.00
#
_symmetry.space_group_name_H-M   'P 1'
#
loop_
_entity.id
_entity.type
_entity.pdbx_description
1 polymer ?
#
loop_
_entity_poly.entity_id
_entity_poly.type
_entity_poly.pdbx_seq_one_letter_code
_entity_poly.pdbx_strand_id
1 'polypeptide(L)'
;DGFLARTLNQITEMGSHLDSWGDFVIYSSIAVCAWILWPAILLRELLYFMIIVLSFTLPTVVGFMKFRRFTSYHTWSVKLAVLVTVIGYILLFTGLADWPFRLAALFCLYAAIEEIAITLLIHHEHVDVRSVWQALAYRRNKQ
;
A
#
# COMPACT_ATOMS: atom_id res chain seq x y z
N ASP A 1 8.22 -8.85 -7.64
CA ASP A 1 9.25 -9.90 -7.81
C ASP A 1 9.45 -10.90 -6.65
N GLY A 2 8.76 -10.76 -5.52
CA GLY A 2 9.09 -11.55 -4.31
C GLY A 2 8.92 -13.08 -4.37
N PHE A 3 7.99 -13.61 -5.18
CA PHE A 3 7.76 -15.06 -5.25
C PHE A 3 8.89 -15.79 -6.00
N LEU A 4 9.22 -15.33 -7.22
CA LEU A 4 10.30 -15.91 -8.02
C LEU A 4 11.67 -15.75 -7.34
N ALA A 5 11.95 -14.60 -6.72
CA ALA A 5 13.19 -14.39 -5.97
C ALA A 5 13.32 -15.34 -4.76
N ARG A 6 12.21 -15.67 -4.08
CA ARG A 6 12.17 -16.66 -2.99
C ARG A 6 12.31 -18.10 -3.51
N THR A 7 11.71 -18.42 -4.65
CA THR A 7 11.84 -19.75 -5.27
C THR A 7 13.24 -20.00 -5.83
N LEU A 8 13.93 -18.95 -6.31
CA LEU A 8 15.26 -19.01 -6.89
C LEU A 8 16.39 -18.67 -5.90
N ASN A 9 16.04 -18.34 -4.65
CA ASN A 9 16.98 -17.94 -3.60
C ASN A 9 17.86 -16.72 -3.97
N GLN A 10 17.33 -15.83 -4.82
CA GLN A 10 18.01 -14.63 -5.35
C GLN A 10 17.45 -13.34 -4.71
N ILE A 11 17.15 -13.38 -3.42
CA ILE A 11 16.68 -12.20 -2.70
C ILE A 11 17.88 -11.26 -2.54
N THR A 12 17.88 -10.16 -3.30
CA THR A 12 18.90 -9.10 -3.19
C THR A 12 18.26 -7.82 -2.69
N GLU A 13 18.99 -7.06 -1.89
CA GLU A 13 18.54 -5.76 -1.35
C GLU A 13 18.21 -4.78 -2.50
N MET A 14 18.99 -4.82 -3.58
CA MET A 14 18.75 -4.03 -4.79
C MET A 14 17.44 -4.41 -5.49
N GLY A 15 17.11 -5.71 -5.56
CA GLY A 15 15.86 -6.20 -6.14
C GLY A 15 14.63 -5.71 -5.39
N SER A 16 14.66 -5.72 -4.05
CA SER A 16 13.55 -5.18 -3.24
C SER A 16 13.36 -3.66 -3.39
N HIS A 17 14.46 -2.91 -3.59
CA HIS A 17 14.37 -1.48 -3.86
C HIS A 17 13.78 -1.18 -5.24
N LEU A 18 14.15 -1.97 -6.26
CA LEU A 18 13.59 -1.86 -7.60
C LEU A 18 12.10 -2.21 -7.64
N ASP A 19 11.66 -3.27 -6.93
CA ASP A 19 10.24 -3.66 -6.81
C ASP A 19 9.42 -2.50 -6.21
N SER A 20 9.93 -1.89 -5.13
CA SER A 20 9.28 -0.74 -4.48
C SER A 20 9.20 0.49 -5.39
N TRP A 21 10.26 0.76 -6.18
CA TRP A 21 10.26 1.84 -7.17
C TRP A 21 9.28 1.57 -8.31
N GLY A 22 9.23 0.34 -8.80
CA GLY A 22 8.29 -0.09 -9.83
C GLY A 22 6.84 0.11 -9.37
N ASP A 23 6.50 -0.36 -8.17
CA ASP A 23 5.19 -0.17 -7.56
C ASP A 23 4.84 1.31 -7.46
N PHE A 24 5.74 2.14 -6.93
CA PHE A 24 5.52 3.59 -6.82
C PHE A 24 5.25 4.26 -8.18
N VAL A 25 6.02 3.90 -9.21
CA VAL A 25 5.86 4.44 -10.57
C VAL A 25 4.51 3.99 -11.16
N ILE A 26 4.14 2.72 -11.00
CA ILE A 26 2.86 2.18 -11.50
C ILE A 26 1.69 2.90 -10.83
N TYR A 27 1.68 2.98 -9.50
CA TYR A 27 0.58 3.62 -8.76
C TYR A 27 0.48 5.12 -9.07
N SER A 28 1.62 5.82 -9.17
CA SER A 28 1.66 7.23 -9.56
C SER A 28 1.13 7.42 -10.98
N SER A 29 1.52 6.56 -11.91
CA SER A 29 1.05 6.60 -13.30
C SER A 29 -0.46 6.38 -13.38
N ILE A 30 -1.01 5.42 -12.63
CA ILE A 30 -2.46 5.18 -12.57
C ILE A 30 -3.19 6.44 -12.06
N ALA A 31 -2.70 7.05 -10.98
CA ALA A 31 -3.30 8.26 -10.41
C ALA A 31 -3.29 9.44 -11.40
N VAL A 32 -2.17 9.66 -12.09
CA VAL A 32 -2.03 10.72 -13.10
C VAL A 32 -2.91 10.46 -14.32
N CYS A 33 -2.91 9.23 -14.86
CA CYS A 33 -3.75 8.85 -15.99
C CYS A 33 -5.24 8.98 -15.65
N ALA A 34 -5.64 8.58 -14.44
CA ALA A 34 -7.02 8.74 -13.96
C ALA A 34 -7.45 10.22 -13.94
N TRP A 35 -6.55 11.11 -13.52
CA TRP A 35 -6.78 12.56 -13.53
C TRP A 35 -6.91 13.15 -14.93
N ILE A 36 -6.07 12.71 -15.86
CA ILE A 36 -6.08 13.20 -17.25
C ILE A 36 -7.31 12.68 -18.00
N LEU A 37 -7.67 11.40 -17.86
CA LEU A 37 -8.73 10.76 -18.63
C LEU A 37 -10.13 11.05 -18.07
N TRP A 38 -10.29 11.10 -16.75
CA TRP A 38 -11.58 11.26 -16.09
C TRP A 38 -11.60 12.36 -15.01
N PRO A 39 -11.20 13.60 -15.35
CA PRO A 39 -11.09 14.68 -14.37
C PRO A 39 -12.44 15.00 -13.71
N ALA A 40 -13.55 14.97 -14.45
CA ALA A 40 -14.88 15.25 -13.90
C ALA A 40 -15.32 14.23 -12.84
N ILE A 41 -15.01 12.95 -13.05
CA ILE A 41 -15.34 11.87 -12.12
C ILE A 41 -14.47 12.00 -10.87
N LEU A 42 -13.16 12.24 -11.04
CA LEU A 42 -12.26 12.41 -9.89
C LEU A 42 -12.55 13.68 -9.09
N LEU A 43 -12.93 14.79 -9.73
CA LEU A 43 -13.32 16.00 -9.00
C LEU A 43 -14.56 15.78 -8.12
N ARG A 44 -15.50 14.93 -8.55
CA ARG A 44 -16.67 14.55 -7.74
C ARG A 44 -16.28 13.73 -6.51
N GLU A 45 -15.31 12.83 -6.67
CA GLU A 45 -14.85 11.92 -5.61
C GLU A 45 -13.48 12.33 -5.04
N LEU A 46 -13.13 13.62 -5.12
CA LEU A 46 -11.78 14.12 -4.86
C LEU A 46 -11.28 13.75 -3.47
N LEU A 47 -12.16 13.82 -2.47
CA LEU A 47 -11.84 13.44 -1.09
C LEU A 47 -11.38 11.98 -1.00
N TYR A 48 -12.11 11.05 -1.62
CA TYR A 48 -11.79 9.62 -1.59
C TYR A 48 -10.56 9.29 -2.43
N PHE A 49 -10.40 9.95 -3.58
CA PHE A 49 -9.19 9.85 -4.39
C PHE A 49 -7.95 10.29 -3.60
N MET A 50 -8.01 11.44 -2.93
CA MET A 50 -6.94 11.93 -2.08
C MET A 50 -6.63 10.97 -0.92
N ILE A 51 -7.65 10.37 -0.30
CA ILE A 51 -7.45 9.34 0.73
C ILE A 51 -6.66 8.16 0.17
N ILE A 52 -7.02 7.65 -1.01
CA ILE A 52 -6.30 6.53 -1.63
C ILE A 52 -4.84 6.91 -1.88
N VAL A 53 -4.58 8.06 -2.54
CA VAL A 53 -3.21 8.53 -2.83
C VAL A 53 -2.40 8.71 -1.56
N LEU A 54 -2.98 9.33 -0.52
CA LEU A 54 -2.33 9.53 0.77
C LEU A 54 -2.05 8.21 1.50
N SER A 55 -2.94 7.23 1.36
CA SER A 55 -2.81 5.91 1.99
C SER A 55 -1.62 5.12 1.46
N PHE A 56 -1.22 5.32 0.20
CA PHE A 56 -0.01 4.70 -0.34
C PHE A 56 1.25 5.53 -0.05
N THR A 57 1.15 6.86 -0.09
CA THR A 57 2.31 7.75 0.04
C THR A 57 2.76 7.94 1.48
N LEU A 58 1.83 8.12 2.44
CA LEU A 58 2.18 8.39 3.83
C LEU A 58 2.96 7.26 4.51
N PRO A 59 2.53 5.98 4.45
CA PRO A 59 3.29 4.90 5.08
C PRO A 59 4.70 4.76 4.49
N THR A 60 4.81 4.91 3.17
CA THR A 60 6.11 4.89 2.45
C THR A 60 7.02 6.02 2.93
N VAL A 61 6.51 7.24 3.07
CA VAL A 61 7.28 8.40 3.57
C VAL A 61 7.69 8.21 5.03
N VAL A 62 6.79 7.74 5.89
CA VAL A 62 7.09 7.49 7.31
C VAL A 62 8.15 6.40 7.46
N GLY A 63 8.04 5.31 6.70
CA GLY A 63 9.03 4.25 6.62
C GLY A 63 10.39 4.76 6.17
N PHE A 64 10.40 5.56 5.10
CA PHE A 64 11.61 6.19 4.58
C PHE A 64 12.25 7.15 5.58
N MET A 65 11.47 8.00 6.27
CA MET A 65 12.00 8.90 7.29
C MET A 65 12.62 8.17 8.47
N LYS A 66 12.01 7.06 8.90
CA LYS A 66 12.44 6.31 10.09
C LYS A 66 13.64 5.40 9.80
N PHE A 67 13.61 4.65 8.71
CA PHE A 67 14.61 3.62 8.40
C PHE A 67 15.59 4.04 7.31
N ARG A 68 15.37 5.20 6.66
CA ARG A 68 16.11 5.65 5.45
C ARG A 68 16.06 4.62 4.30
N ARG A 69 15.02 3.77 4.32
CA ARG A 69 14.80 2.67 3.38
C ARG A 69 13.31 2.60 3.05
N PHE A 70 13.02 2.11 1.84
CA PHE A 70 11.65 1.87 1.41
C PHE A 70 11.12 0.61 2.10
N THR A 71 10.29 0.79 3.12
CA THR A 71 9.63 -0.32 3.80
C THR A 71 8.33 -0.63 3.05
N SER A 72 8.27 -1.79 2.40
CA SER A 72 7.03 -2.32 1.82
C SER A 72 6.48 -3.40 2.76
N TYR A 73 5.47 -3.06 3.55
CA TYR A 73 4.84 -4.04 4.45
C TYR A 73 3.71 -4.74 3.69
N HIS A 74 3.93 -5.97 3.26
CA HIS A 74 2.89 -6.76 2.59
C HIS A 74 1.86 -7.33 3.58
N THR A 75 1.17 -6.45 4.32
CA THR A 75 0.06 -6.84 5.19
C THR A 75 -1.09 -7.39 4.35
N TRP A 76 -1.88 -8.30 4.93
CA TRP A 76 -3.10 -8.78 4.28
C TRP A 76 -4.10 -7.66 3.99
N SER A 77 -4.13 -6.64 4.86
CA SER A 77 -4.96 -5.45 4.70
C SER A 77 -4.62 -4.68 3.43
N VAL A 78 -3.34 -4.51 3.09
CA VAL A 78 -2.92 -3.85 1.84
C VAL A 78 -3.37 -4.65 0.62
N LYS A 79 -3.19 -5.97 0.61
CA LYS A 79 -3.64 -6.81 -0.51
C LYS A 79 -5.15 -6.72 -0.73
N LEU A 80 -5.91 -6.74 0.36
CA LEU A 80 -7.37 -6.59 0.31
C LEU A 80 -7.75 -5.18 -0.17
N ALA A 81 -7.10 -4.14 0.35
CA ALA A 81 -7.32 -2.76 -0.06
C ALA A 81 -7.04 -2.56 -1.56
N VAL A 82 -5.93 -3.09 -2.08
CA VAL A 82 -5.60 -3.03 -3.51
C VAL A 82 -6.66 -3.74 -4.36
N LEU A 83 -7.09 -4.95 -3.97
CA LEU A 83 -8.13 -5.69 -4.70
C LEU A 83 -9.45 -4.90 -4.76
N VAL A 84 -9.91 -4.39 -3.62
CA VAL A 84 -11.14 -3.59 -3.54
C VAL A 84 -11.00 -2.28 -4.32
N THR A 85 -9.81 -1.67 -4.32
CA THR A 85 -9.52 -0.45 -5.09
C THR A 85 -9.58 -0.68 -6.60
N VAL A 86 -9.02 -1.78 -7.10
CA VAL A 86 -9.09 -2.12 -8.53
C VAL A 86 -10.55 -2.33 -8.96
N ILE A 87 -11.32 -3.07 -8.18
CA ILE A 87 -12.75 -3.28 -8.44
C ILE A 87 -13.50 -1.93 -8.39
N GLY A 88 -13.20 -1.10 -7.39
CA GLY A 88 -13.78 0.23 -7.22
C GLY A 88 -13.51 1.15 -8.41
N TYR A 89 -12.29 1.18 -8.94
CA TYR A 89 -11.95 1.97 -10.12
C TYR A 89 -12.67 1.50 -11.38
N ILE A 90 -12.74 0.17 -11.60
CA ILE A 90 -13.47 -0.38 -12.76
C ILE A 90 -14.95 0.04 -12.70
N LEU A 91 -15.60 -0.11 -11.54
CA LEU A 91 -17.00 0.25 -11.37
C LEU A 91 -17.25 1.76 -11.48
N LEU A 92 -16.32 2.58 -10.97
CA LEU A 92 -16.40 4.03 -11.05
C LEU A 92 -16.26 4.53 -12.49
N PHE A 93 -15.25 4.05 -13.23
CA PHE A 93 -15.01 4.52 -14.61
C PHE A 93 -15.97 3.92 -15.64
N THR A 94 -16.59 2.78 -15.35
CA THR A 94 -17.71 2.26 -16.16
C THR A 94 -19.05 2.94 -15.84
N GLY A 95 -19.10 3.77 -14.80
CA GLY A 95 -20.33 4.45 -14.36
C GLY A 95 -21.39 3.52 -13.77
N LEU A 96 -21.02 2.29 -13.40
CA LEU A 96 -21.94 1.30 -12.85
C LEU A 96 -22.27 1.57 -11.38
N ALA A 97 -21.26 1.93 -10.58
CA ALA A 97 -21.43 2.22 -9.16
C ALA A 97 -20.25 3.02 -8.58
N ASP A 98 -20.56 4.06 -7.81
CA ASP A 98 -19.55 4.93 -7.19
C ASP A 98 -19.19 4.50 -5.76
N TRP A 99 -20.14 3.89 -5.04
CA TRP A 99 -19.97 3.50 -3.64
C TRP A 99 -18.80 2.53 -3.38
N PRO A 100 -18.45 1.57 -4.28
CA PRO A 100 -17.33 0.65 -4.04
C PRO A 100 -15.99 1.37 -4.01
N PHE A 101 -15.84 2.45 -4.78
CA PHE A 101 -14.65 3.30 -4.75
C PHE A 101 -14.48 4.01 -3.40
N ARG A 102 -15.58 4.53 -2.84
CA ARG A 102 -15.59 5.15 -1.52
C ARG A 102 -15.23 4.15 -0.43
N LEU A 103 -15.76 2.93 -0.52
CA LEU A 103 -15.42 1.85 0.39
C LEU A 103 -13.95 1.45 0.28
N ALA A 104 -13.41 1.37 -0.94
CA ALA A 104 -12.00 1.11 -1.18
C ALA A 104 -11.10 2.15 -0.48
N ALA A 105 -11.45 3.43 -0.58
CA ALA A 105 -10.72 4.50 0.10
C ALA A 105 -10.67 4.30 1.63
N LEU A 106 -11.75 3.84 2.25
CA LEU A 106 -11.77 3.54 3.68
C LEU A 106 -10.87 2.34 4.04
N PHE A 107 -10.86 1.30 3.21
CA PHE A 107 -9.95 0.16 3.39
C PHE A 107 -8.48 0.56 3.20
N CYS A 108 -8.18 1.40 2.21
CA CYS A 108 -6.84 1.98 2.03
C CYS A 108 -6.41 2.78 3.25
N LEU A 109 -7.30 3.63 3.79
CA LEU A 109 -7.01 4.40 4.99
C LEU A 109 -6.70 3.49 6.19
N TYR A 110 -7.50 2.45 6.39
CA TYR A 110 -7.27 1.47 7.44
C TYR A 110 -5.91 0.76 7.29
N ALA A 111 -5.61 0.29 6.07
CA ALA A 111 -4.34 -0.35 5.76
C ALA A 111 -3.15 0.59 6.00
N ALA A 112 -3.25 1.85 5.61
CA ALA A 112 -2.21 2.85 5.82
C ALA A 112 -1.97 3.14 7.31
N ILE A 113 -3.04 3.25 8.10
CA ILE A 113 -2.93 3.40 9.56
C ILE A 113 -2.25 2.17 10.17
N GLU A 114 -2.61 0.96 9.72
CA GLU A 114 -1.96 -0.26 10.18
C GLU A 114 -0.46 -0.28 9.84
N GLU A 115 -0.08 0.05 8.60
CA GLU A 115 1.32 0.12 8.20
C GLU A 115 2.12 1.17 8.98
N ILE A 116 1.57 2.37 9.16
CA ILE A 116 2.21 3.43 9.95
C ILE A 116 2.37 2.97 11.41
N ALA A 117 1.36 2.34 12.00
CA ALA A 117 1.43 1.80 13.35
C ALA A 117 2.53 0.72 13.47
N ILE A 118 2.61 -0.21 12.52
CA ILE A 118 3.67 -1.23 12.44
C ILE A 118 5.05 -0.55 12.33
N THR A 119 5.18 0.42 11.43
CA THR A 119 6.40 1.19 11.19
C THR A 119 6.86 1.86 12.48
N LEU A 120 5.96 2.47 13.26
CA LEU A 120 6.26 3.12 14.52
C LEU A 120 6.63 2.11 15.63
N LEU A 121 5.94 0.97 15.70
CA LEU A 121 6.13 -0.04 16.74
C LEU A 121 7.42 -0.85 16.59
N ILE A 122 7.86 -1.11 15.36
CA ILE A 122 9.05 -1.90 15.06
C ILE A 122 10.32 -1.02 15.17
N HIS A 123 11.37 -1.54 15.83
CA HIS A 123 12.66 -0.83 16.00
C HIS A 123 13.71 -1.19 14.93
N HIS A 124 13.59 -2.34 14.26
CA HIS A 124 14.49 -2.78 13.19
C HIS A 124 13.71 -3.41 12.04
N GLU A 125 14.12 -3.10 10.80
CA GLU A 125 13.57 -3.60 9.55
C GLU A 125 13.61 -5.14 9.50
N HIS A 126 12.53 -5.80 9.94
CA HIS A 126 12.36 -7.23 9.76
C HIS A 126 11.51 -7.48 8.51
N VAL A 127 12.13 -8.13 7.53
CA VAL A 127 11.69 -8.34 6.14
C VAL A 127 10.43 -9.22 5.98
N ASP A 128 9.79 -9.69 7.05
CA ASP A 128 8.68 -10.67 6.91
C ASP A 128 7.62 -10.56 8.04
N VAL A 129 7.12 -9.35 8.31
CA VAL A 129 5.97 -9.18 9.23
C VAL A 129 4.67 -9.24 8.42
N ARG A 130 3.95 -10.37 8.50
CA ARG A 130 2.71 -10.61 7.72
C ARG A 130 1.45 -10.10 8.43
N SER A 131 1.53 -9.71 9.70
CA SER A 131 0.44 -9.09 10.48
C SER A 131 0.93 -8.46 11.79
N VAL A 132 0.17 -7.50 12.36
CA VAL A 132 0.40 -6.90 13.70
C VAL A 132 0.50 -7.99 14.80
N TRP A 133 -0.26 -9.08 14.66
CA TRP A 133 -0.27 -10.21 15.59
C TRP A 133 1.07 -10.96 15.64
N GLN A 134 1.77 -11.08 14.53
CA GLN A 134 3.13 -11.69 14.52
C GLN A 134 4.15 -10.78 15.21
N ALA A 135 4.06 -9.47 15.04
CA ALA A 135 4.94 -8.52 15.73
C ALA A 135 4.72 -8.55 17.26
N LEU A 136 3.45 -8.64 17.70
CA LEU A 136 3.09 -8.80 19.12
C LEU A 136 3.58 -10.13 19.71
N ALA A 137 3.48 -11.24 18.96
CA ALA A 137 3.98 -12.54 19.40
C ALA A 137 5.51 -12.55 19.58
N TYR A 138 6.26 -11.85 18.73
CA TYR A 138 7.72 -11.75 18.84
C TYR A 138 8.17 -10.98 20.10
N ARG A 139 7.40 -9.96 20.51
CA ARG A 139 7.65 -9.21 21.74
C ARG A 139 7.49 -10.05 23.01
N ARG A 140 6.62 -11.05 22.96
CA ARG A 140 6.30 -11.91 24.12
C ARG A 140 7.31 -13.04 24.33
N ASN A 141 8.04 -13.46 23.30
CA ASN A 141 9.07 -14.51 23.38
C ASN A 141 10.49 -14.00 23.69
N LYS A 142 10.65 -12.68 23.88
CA LYS A 142 11.95 -12.05 24.22
C LYS A 142 11.99 -11.48 25.64
N GLN A 143 10.97 -11.77 26.46
CA GLN A 143 11.01 -11.69 27.93
C GLN A 143 11.16 -13.10 28.48
#